data_AF-A0A6J5X929-F1
#
_entry.id   AF-A0A6J5X929-F1
#
_cell.length_a   1.000
_cell.length_b   1.000
_cell.length_c   1.000
_cell.angle_alpha   90.00
_cell.angle_beta   90.00
_cell.angle_gamma   90.00
#
_symmetry.space_group_name_H-M   'P 1'
#
loop_
_entity.id
_entity.type
_entity.pdbx_description
1 polymer ?
#
loop_
_entity_poly.entity_id
_entity_poly.type
_entity_poly.pdbx_seq_one_letter_code
_entity_poly.pdbx_strand_id
1 'polypeptide(L)'
;MAWRGKLSQNLKELRVLLCQSSPSSATTRTFVEKNYKDLKSLNPKLPILIRECRGIEPQLWARYDMGVERGVRLEGLTEPQISKALEELVKVGESLKA
;
A
#
# COMPACT_ATOMS: atom_id res chain seq x y z
N MET A 1 11.48 8.91 5.47
CA MET A 1 10.76 9.88 4.61
C MET A 1 11.14 9.80 3.14
N ALA A 2 12.38 9.44 2.75
CA ALA A 2 12.80 9.42 1.34
C ALA A 2 12.12 8.35 0.44
N TRP A 3 11.74 7.19 0.99
CA TRP A 3 11.18 6.10 0.17
C TRP A 3 9.75 6.37 -0.33
N ARG A 4 8.98 7.22 0.36
CA ARG A 4 7.58 7.51 -0.02
C ARG A 4 7.48 8.19 -1.39
N GLY A 5 8.47 9.00 -1.78
CA GLY A 5 8.50 9.62 -3.12
C GLY A 5 8.93 8.66 -4.24
N LYS A 6 9.55 7.52 -3.89
CA LYS A 6 9.99 6.51 -4.87
C LYS A 6 8.88 5.56 -5.31
N LEU A 7 7.71 5.61 -4.66
CA LEU A 7 6.56 4.77 -5.00
C LEU A 7 6.18 4.93 -6.48
N SER A 8 6.09 6.15 -6.99
CA SER A 8 5.78 6.42 -8.41
C SER A 8 6.86 5.96 -9.40
N GLN A 9 8.10 5.77 -8.94
CA GLN A 9 9.20 5.32 -9.79
C GLN A 9 9.22 3.79 -9.92
N ASN A 10 8.82 3.08 -8.86
CA ASN A 10 9.01 1.63 -8.75
C ASN A 10 7.71 0.84 -8.85
N LEU A 11 6.57 1.47 -8.58
CA LEU A 11 5.24 0.86 -8.71
C LEU A 11 4.47 1.50 -9.86
N LYS A 12 3.66 0.69 -10.54
CA LYS A 12 2.65 1.18 -11.50
C LYS A 12 1.31 1.44 -10.82
N GLU A 13 0.98 0.66 -9.79
CA GLU A 13 -0.29 0.77 -9.07
C GLU A 13 -0.14 0.26 -7.65
N LEU A 14 -0.82 0.93 -6.71
CA LEU A 14 -0.97 0.49 -5.33
C LEU A 14 -2.46 0.32 -5.02
N ARG A 15 -2.86 -0.87 -4.59
CA ARG A 15 -4.23 -1.20 -4.19
C ARG A 15 -4.27 -1.50 -2.70
N VAL A 16 -5.13 -0.82 -1.96
CA VAL A 16 -5.39 -1.06 -0.55
C VAL A 16 -6.78 -1.66 -0.42
N LEU A 17 -6.84 -2.91 -0.03
CA LEU A 17 -8.06 -3.64 0.27
C LEU A 17 -8.30 -3.56 1.77
N LEU A 18 -9.45 -3.02 2.19
CA LEU A 18 -9.80 -2.89 3.60
C LEU A 18 -11.29 -3.11 3.85
N CYS A 19 -11.63 -3.47 5.08
CA CYS A 19 -13.02 -3.51 5.52
C CYS A 19 -13.43 -2.24 6.28
N GLN A 20 -14.64 -1.75 6.00
CA GLN A 20 -15.20 -0.54 6.61
C GLN A 20 -15.53 -0.72 8.10
N SER A 21 -15.94 -1.92 8.53
CA SER A 21 -16.48 -2.16 9.87
C SER A 21 -15.68 -3.16 10.70
N SER A 22 -14.94 -4.08 10.07
CA SER A 22 -14.23 -5.13 10.81
C SER A 22 -13.12 -4.56 11.71
N PRO A 23 -12.95 -5.12 12.93
CA PRO A 23 -11.91 -4.69 13.86
C PRO A 23 -10.50 -5.01 13.32
N SER A 24 -10.34 -6.11 12.59
CA SER A 24 -9.08 -6.50 11.93
C SER A 24 -8.56 -5.44 10.95
N SER A 25 -9.46 -4.63 10.35
CA SER A 25 -9.13 -3.58 9.39
C SER A 25 -9.02 -2.19 10.01
N ALA A 26 -9.21 -2.04 11.33
CA ALA A 26 -9.19 -0.74 12.00
C ALA A 26 -7.85 -0.01 11.82
N THR A 27 -6.74 -0.73 12.00
CA THR A 27 -5.39 -0.16 11.84
C THR A 27 -5.12 0.30 10.40
N THR A 28 -5.58 -0.46 9.41
CA THR A 28 -5.44 -0.11 7.99
C THR A 28 -6.26 1.13 7.64
N ARG A 29 -7.48 1.28 8.19
CA ARG A 29 -8.30 2.49 8.03
C ARG A 29 -7.59 3.72 8.58
N THR A 30 -7.10 3.67 9.82
CA THR A 30 -6.36 4.78 10.41
C THR A 30 -5.08 5.12 9.66
N PHE A 31 -4.40 4.11 9.11
CA PHE A 31 -3.21 4.32 8.29
C PHE A 31 -3.54 5.07 6.99
N VAL A 32 -4.62 4.69 6.31
CA VAL A 32 -5.07 5.34 5.08
C VAL A 32 -5.47 6.78 5.37
N GLU A 33 -6.28 7.04 6.40
CA GLU A 33 -6.72 8.39 6.76
C GLU A 33 -5.55 9.36 7.02
N LYS A 34 -4.53 8.91 7.76
CA LYS A 34 -3.37 9.74 8.10
C LYS A 34 -2.39 9.92 6.94
N ASN A 35 -2.08 8.85 6.20
CA ASN A 35 -0.95 8.85 5.27
C ASN A 35 -1.35 9.06 3.80
N TYR A 36 -2.62 8.84 3.42
CA TYR A 36 -3.03 8.89 2.01
C TYR A 36 -2.76 10.25 1.35
N LYS A 37 -3.05 11.35 2.06
CA LYS A 37 -2.84 12.71 1.56
C LYS A 37 -1.37 12.95 1.19
N ASP A 38 -0.46 12.55 2.07
CA ASP A 38 0.98 12.70 1.85
C ASP A 38 1.47 11.81 0.72
N LEU A 39 1.04 10.54 0.69
CA LEU A 39 1.41 9.58 -0.35
C LEU A 39 0.98 10.05 -1.73
N LYS A 40 -0.24 10.61 -1.85
CA LYS A 40 -0.77 11.12 -3.11
C LYS A 40 -0.13 12.44 -3.53
N SER A 41 0.16 13.32 -2.58
CA SER A 41 0.85 14.59 -2.84
C SER A 41 2.28 14.38 -3.34
N LEU A 42 2.99 13.41 -2.77
CA LEU A 42 4.34 13.04 -3.20
C LEU A 42 4.35 12.26 -4.53
N ASN A 43 3.25 11.58 -4.88
CA ASN A 43 3.15 10.73 -6.06
C ASN A 43 1.88 11.02 -6.87
N PRO A 44 1.77 12.20 -7.51
CA PRO A 44 0.53 12.60 -8.18
C PRO A 44 0.12 11.64 -9.31
N LYS A 45 1.10 11.13 -10.06
CA LYS A 45 0.91 10.22 -11.20
C LYS A 45 0.65 8.76 -10.82
N LEU A 46 0.87 8.37 -9.55
CA LEU A 46 0.65 6.99 -9.12
C LEU A 46 -0.84 6.77 -8.81
N PRO A 47 -1.48 5.77 -9.46
CA PRO A 47 -2.81 5.33 -9.05
C PRO A 47 -2.72 4.58 -7.71
N ILE A 48 -3.26 5.21 -6.67
CA ILE A 48 -3.48 4.59 -5.35
C ILE A 48 -4.97 4.31 -5.26
N LEU A 49 -5.35 3.04 -5.30
CA LEU A 49 -6.74 2.59 -5.31
C LEU A 49 -7.10 2.06 -3.92
N ILE A 50 -8.04 2.74 -3.26
CA ILE A 50 -8.65 2.22 -2.04
C ILE A 50 -9.88 1.40 -2.46
N ARG A 51 -9.97 0.17 -1.98
CA ARG A 51 -11.04 -0.78 -2.27
C ARG A 51 -11.61 -1.26 -0.96
N GLU A 52 -12.81 -0.77 -0.67
CA GLU A 52 -13.53 -1.10 0.54
C GLU A 52 -14.49 -2.27 0.26
N CYS A 53 -14.35 -3.36 1.01
CA CYS A 53 -15.23 -4.52 0.87
C CYS A 53 -15.63 -5.05 2.26
N ARG A 54 -16.82 -5.64 2.37
CA ARG A 54 -17.30 -6.21 3.64
C ARG A 54 -16.75 -7.62 3.83
N GLY A 55 -16.27 -7.92 5.04
CA GLY A 55 -15.80 -9.27 5.41
C GLY A 55 -14.46 -9.68 4.79
N ILE A 56 -13.69 -8.75 4.23
CA ILE A 56 -12.37 -9.06 3.68
C ILE A 56 -11.26 -8.84 4.72
N GLU A 57 -10.21 -9.64 4.61
CA GLU A 57 -8.95 -9.39 5.29
C GLU A 57 -8.29 -8.14 4.68
N PRO A 58 -7.69 -7.26 5.51
CA PRO A 58 -6.99 -6.10 4.98
C PRO A 58 -5.74 -6.56 4.22
N GLN A 59 -5.60 -6.12 2.98
CA GLN A 59 -4.51 -6.52 2.09
C GLN A 59 -3.94 -5.31 1.35
N LEU A 60 -2.65 -5.37 1.06
CA LEU A 60 -1.93 -4.39 0.28
C LEU A 60 -1.39 -5.06 -0.98
N TRP A 61 -1.74 -4.53 -2.14
CA TRP A 61 -1.32 -5.05 -3.42
C TRP A 61 -0.53 -4.01 -4.19
N ALA A 62 0.66 -4.37 -4.63
CA ALA A 62 1.50 -3.54 -5.47
C ALA A 62 1.65 -4.20 -6.84
N ARG A 63 1.44 -3.43 -7.91
CA ARG A 63 1.68 -3.85 -9.29
C ARG A 63 2.94 -3.17 -9.81
N TYR A 64 3.81 -3.98 -10.40
CA TYR A 64 5.09 -3.58 -10.99
C TYR A 64 5.01 -3.61 -12.52
N ASP A 65 6.17 -3.40 -13.16
CA ASP A 65 6.27 -3.58 -14.61
C ASP A 65 6.07 -5.05 -15.03
N MET A 66 5.82 -5.27 -16.31
CA MET A 66 5.55 -6.60 -16.88
C MET A 66 4.39 -7.38 -16.24
N GLY A 67 3.47 -6.68 -15.55
CA GLY A 67 2.28 -7.30 -14.96
C GLY A 67 2.54 -8.10 -13.67
N VAL A 68 3.72 -7.98 -13.07
CA VAL A 68 4.03 -8.64 -11.79
C VAL A 68 3.24 -7.95 -10.67
N GLU A 69 2.53 -8.74 -9.85
CA GLU A 69 1.78 -8.25 -8.69
C GLU A 69 2.28 -8.92 -7.41
N ARG A 70 2.36 -8.16 -6.32
CA ARG A 70 2.67 -8.67 -4.97
C ARG A 70 1.59 -8.24 -3.99
N GLY A 71 1.04 -9.20 -3.27
CA GLY A 71 0.06 -9.00 -2.21
C GLY A 71 0.69 -9.26 -0.83
N VAL A 72 0.39 -8.39 0.13
CA VAL A 72 0.78 -8.53 1.54
C VAL A 72 -0.49 -8.47 2.38
N ARG A 73 -0.66 -9.45 3.28
CA ARG A 73 -1.75 -9.44 4.25
C ARG A 73 -1.39 -8.51 5.41
N LEU A 74 -2.33 -7.65 5.80
CA LEU A 74 -2.13 -6.65 6.85
C LEU A 74 -2.85 -7.03 8.16
N GLU A 75 -3.35 -8.25 8.27
CA GLU A 75 -4.07 -8.71 9.46
C GLU A 75 -3.13 -8.73 10.68
N GLY A 76 -3.60 -8.14 11.79
CA GLY A 76 -2.84 -8.07 13.04
C GLY A 76 -1.60 -7.16 13.00
N LEU A 77 -1.34 -6.47 11.89
CA LEU A 77 -0.21 -5.55 11.78
C LEU A 77 -0.54 -4.19 12.41
N THR A 78 0.48 -3.62 13.04
CA THR A 78 0.46 -2.25 13.57
C THR A 78 0.79 -1.21 12.48
N GLU A 79 0.41 0.05 12.68
CA GLU A 79 0.71 1.16 11.74
C GLU A 79 2.20 1.23 11.28
N PRO A 80 3.20 1.08 12.17
CA PRO A 80 4.61 1.05 11.74
C PRO A 80 4.97 -0.20 10.93
N GLN A 81 4.36 -1.35 11.21
CA GLN A 81 4.58 -2.57 10.42
C GLN A 81 3.99 -2.45 9.02
N ILE A 82 2.81 -1.83 8.87
CA ILE A 82 2.22 -1.52 7.56
C ILE A 82 3.15 -0.59 6.76
N SER A 83 3.72 0.42 7.42
CA SER A 83 4.69 1.32 6.79
C SER A 83 5.94 0.58 6.32
N LYS A 84 6.44 -0.37 7.12
CA LYS A 84 7.59 -1.21 6.78
C LYS A 84 7.28 -2.14 5.61
N ALA A 85 6.10 -2.78 5.61
CA ALA A 85 5.65 -3.61 4.50
C ALA A 85 5.56 -2.82 3.18
N LEU A 86 5.06 -1.57 3.24
CA LEU A 86 5.03 -0.69 2.07
C LEU A 86 6.45 -0.32 1.60
N GLU A 87 7.39 -0.10 2.51
CA GLU A 87 8.80 0.13 2.17
C GLU A 87 9.44 -1.10 1.50
N GLU A 88 9.15 -2.30 2.00
CA GLU A 88 9.63 -3.57 1.40
C GLU A 88 9.07 -3.75 -0.01
N LEU A 89 7.80 -3.43 -0.25
CA LEU A 89 7.21 -3.44 -1.60
C LEU A 89 7.91 -2.47 -2.55
N VAL A 90 8.36 -1.30 -2.06
CA VAL A 90 9.15 -0.36 -2.88
C VAL A 90 10.52 -0.95 -3.23
N LYS A 91 11.21 -1.58 -2.27
CA LYS A 91 12.52 -2.21 -2.49
C LYS A 91 12.43 -3.36 -3.49
N VAL A 92 11.37 -4.17 -3.41
CA VAL A 92 11.10 -5.21 -4.42
C VAL A 92 10.94 -4.58 -5.80
N GLY A 93 10.25 -3.44 -5.91
CA GLY A 93 10.13 -2.71 -7.17
C GLY A 93 11.46 -2.16 -7.69
N GLU A 94 12.36 -1.73 -6.81
CA GLU A 94 13.73 -1.35 -7.22
C GLU A 94 14.48 -2.54 -7.81
N SER A 95 14.39 -3.72 -7.19
CA SER A 95 15.07 -4.93 -7.70
C SER A 95 14.49 -5.48 -9.00
N LEU A 96 13.19 -5.31 -9.25
CA LEU A 96 12.52 -5.78 -10.46
C LEU A 96 12.76 -4.87 -11.68
N LYS A 97 13.31 -3.67 -11.45
CA LYS A 97 13.59 -2.68 -12.48
C LYS A 97 15.05 -2.69 -12.95
N ALA A 98 15.92 -3.38 -12.21
CA ALA A 98 17.31 -3.66 -12.57
C ALA A 98 17.36 -4.83 -13.56
#